data_AF-A0A1E1VDS1-F1
#
_entry.id   AF-A0A1E1VDS1-F1
#
_cell.length_a   1.000
_cell.length_b   1.000
_cell.length_c   1.000
_cell.angle_alpha   90.00
_cell.angle_beta   90.00
_cell.angle_gamma   90.00
#
_symmetry.space_group_name_H-M   'P 1'
#
loop_
_entity.id
_entity.type
_entity.pdbx_description
1 polymer ?
#
loop_
_entity_poly.entity_id
_entity_poly.type
_entity_poly.pdbx_seq_one_letter_code
_entity_poly.pdbx_strand_id
1 'polypeptide(L)' 'MSRVRCADDEGYLHTVIVWRLYPGIRGTSYTLDTGALVNYVDEQTFEIDHTAVLITKLS' A
#
# COMPACT_ATOMS: atom_id res chain seq x y z
N MET A 1 -1.37 0.21 -13.31
CA MET A 1 -0.49 0.06 -12.13
C MET A 1 -0.01 1.44 -11.72
N SER A 2 -0.09 1.80 -10.44
CA SER A 2 0.48 3.03 -9.90
C SER A 2 1.37 2.74 -8.70
N ARG A 3 2.39 3.58 -8.46
CA ARG A 3 3.29 3.47 -7.31
C ARG A 3 3.08 4.68 -6.41
N VAL A 4 3.05 4.44 -5.11
CA VAL A 4 2.83 5.47 -4.08
C VAL A 4 3.94 5.34 -3.06
N ARG A 5 4.65 6.44 -2.78
CA ARG A 5 5.64 6.47 -1.71
C ARG A 5 4.93 6.70 -0.39
N CYS A 6 5.28 5.89 0.60
CA CYS A 6 4.76 5.99 1.96
C CYS A 6 5.93 5.98 2.95
N ALA A 7 5.68 6.42 4.18
CA ALA A 7 6.57 6.25 5.30
C ALA A 7 5.81 5.67 6.51
N ASP A 8 6.48 4.85 7.31
CA ASP A 8 5.99 4.49 8.64
C ASP A 8 6.25 5.62 9.66
N ASP A 9 5.94 5.37 10.93
CA ASP A 9 6.16 6.29 12.05
C ASP A 9 7.64 6.46 12.42
N GLU A 10 8.47 5.48 12.11
CA GLU A 10 9.93 5.52 12.28
C GLU A 10 10.65 6.27 11.13
N GLY A 11 9.93 6.60 10.05
CA GLY A 11 10.44 7.33 8.89
C GLY A 11 11.05 6.44 7.81
N TYR A 12 10.91 5.12 7.89
CA TYR A 12 11.32 4.21 6.83
C TYR A 12 10.40 4.35 5.63
N LEU A 13 11.03 4.38 4.45
CA LEU A 13 10.32 4.56 3.20
C LEU A 13 9.85 3.22 2.64
N HIS A 14 8.58 3.20 2.26
CA HIS A 14 7.93 2.08 1.60
C HIS A 14 7.35 2.50 0.25
N THR A 15 7.40 1.60 -0.74
CA THR A 15 6.73 1.83 -2.02
C THR A 15 5.53 0.91 -2.14
N VAL A 16 4.33 1.46 -2.06
CA VAL A 16 3.08 0.73 -2.29
C VAL A 16 2.78 0.70 -3.79
N ILE A 17 2.62 -0.50 -4.33
CA ILE A 17 2.17 -0.75 -5.69
C ILE A 17 0.67 -1.03 -5.66
N VAL A 18 -0.09 -0.25 -6.44
CA VAL A 18 -1.54 -0.39 -6.57
C VAL A 18 -1.88 -1.12 -7.86
N TRP A 19 -2.46 -2.30 -7.68
CA TRP A 19 -2.95 -3.18 -8.73
C TRP A 19 -4.44 -2.97 -8.90
N ARG A 20 -4.84 -2.24 -9.95
CA ARG A 20 -6.24 -2.14 -10.36
C ARG A 20 -6.53 -3.27 -11.35
N LEU A 21 -7.41 -4.19 -10.98
CA LEU A 21 -7.83 -5.25 -11.89
C LEU A 21 -8.61 -4.67 -13.07
N TYR A 22 -8.60 -5.41 -14.19
CA TYR A 22 -9.21 -4.99 -15.45
C TYR A 22 -10.70 -4.63 -15.30
N PRO A 23 -11.24 -3.76 -16.19
CA PRO A 23 -12.67 -3.46 -16.21
C PRO A 23 -13.51 -4.74 -16.29
N GLY A 24 -14.39 -4.94 -15.31
CA GLY A 24 -15.22 -6.14 -15.17
C GLY A 24 -14.85 -7.03 -13.98
N ILE A 25 -13.65 -6.88 -13.41
CA ILE A 25 -13.25 -7.55 -12.17
C ILE A 25 -13.17 -6.48 -11.07
N ARG A 26 -14.06 -6.58 -10.08
CA ARG A 26 -14.00 -5.70 -8.91
C ARG A 26 -12.86 -6.14 -8.01
N GLY A 27 -11.83 -5.30 -7.89
CA GLY A 27 -10.78 -5.49 -6.89
C GLY A 27 -9.58 -4.58 -7.13
N THR A 28 -9.17 -3.87 -6.09
CA THR A 28 -7.85 -3.23 -6.02
C THR A 28 -7.01 -4.02 -5.04
N SER A 29 -5.84 -4.46 -5.47
CA SER A 29 -4.84 -5.11 -4.61
C SER A 29 -3.68 -4.15 -4.38
N TYR A 30 -3.04 -4.28 -3.22
CA TYR A 30 -1.94 -3.44 -2.81
C TYR A 30 -0.79 -4.32 -2.30
N THR A 31 0.42 -4.02 -2.74
CA THR A 31 1.64 -4.71 -2.28
C THR A 31 2.75 -3.70 -2.05
N LEU A 32 3.72 -4.04 -1.21
CA LEU A 32 5.04 -3.40 -1.24
C LEU A 32 5.84 -3.84 -2.47
N ASP A 33 6.92 -3.14 -2.74
CA ASP A 33 7.93 -3.53 -3.74
C ASP A 33 8.66 -4.83 -3.37
N THR A 34 8.76 -5.13 -2.08
CA THR A 34 9.22 -6.42 -1.55
C THR A 34 8.28 -7.59 -1.87
N GLY A 35 7.06 -7.31 -2.34
CA GLY A 35 6.01 -8.29 -2.58
C GLY A 35 5.13 -8.57 -1.35
N ALA A 36 5.43 -7.99 -0.19
CA ALA A 36 4.55 -8.07 0.97
C ALA A 36 3.16 -7.48 0.66
N LEU A 37 2.09 -8.11 1.14
CA LEU A 37 0.74 -7.59 1.01
C LEU A 37 0.56 -6.38 1.93
N VAL A 38 -0.24 -5.41 1.49
CA VAL A 38 -0.69 -4.32 2.37
C VAL A 38 -2.21 -4.20 2.28
N ASN A 39 -2.83 -3.95 3.42
CA ASN A 39 -4.26 -3.71 3.54
C ASN A 39 -4.54 -2.22 3.38
N TYR A 40 -5.55 -1.89 2.59
CA TYR A 40 -6.05 -0.52 2.49
C TYR A 40 -6.81 -0.17 3.77
N VAL A 41 -6.38 0.89 4.46
CA VAL A 41 -7.08 1.41 5.64
C VAL A 41 -7.94 2.59 5.23
N ASP A 42 -7.32 3.60 4.61
CA ASP A 42 -7.99 4.81 4.13
C ASP A 42 -7.23 5.46 2.95
N GLU A 43 -7.66 6.66 2.54
CA GLU A 43 -7.09 7.36 1.39
C GLU A 43 -5.61 7.73 1.55
N GLN A 44 -5.08 7.78 2.76
CA GLN A 44 -3.69 8.16 3.06
C GLN A 44 -2.89 7.04 3.73
N THR A 45 -3.54 6.00 4.24
CA THR A 45 -2.90 5.01 5.11
C THR A 45 -3.08 3.60 4.60
N PHE A 46 -2.03 2.80 4.72
CA PHE A 46 -2.04 1.36 4.50
C PHE A 46 -1.47 0.65 5.72
N GLU A 47 -1.89 -0.59 5.95
CA GLU A 47 -1.29 -1.47 6.96
C GLU A 47 -0.48 -2.56 6.27
N ILE A 48 0.75 -2.80 6.70
CA ILE A 48 1.50 -3.96 6.23
C ILE A 48 0.88 -5.21 6.84
N ASP A 49 0.46 -6.14 5.99
CA ASP A 49 -0.34 -7.29 6.40
C ASP A 49 0.40 -8.12 7.47
N HIS A 50 -0.32 -8.50 8.52
CA HIS A 50 0.19 -9.25 9.68
C HIS A 50 1.27 -8.56 10.55
N THR A 51 1.56 -7.27 10.38
CA THR A 51 2.58 -6.58 11.21
C THR A 51 2.05 -5.46 12.08
N ALA A 52 0.79 -5.03 11.92
CA ALA A 52 0.21 -3.84 12.55
C ALA A 52 0.96 -2.52 12.26
N VAL A 53 1.94 -2.54 11.34
CA VAL A 53 2.69 -1.36 10.93
C VAL A 53 1.86 -0.56 9.93
N LEU A 54 1.59 0.70 10.27
CA LEU A 54 0.91 1.63 9.40
C LEU A 54 1.92 2.45 8.59
N ILE A 55 1.67 2.59 7.30
CA ILE A 55 2.44 3.44 6.39
C ILE A 55 1.53 4.51 5.79
N THR A 56 1.99 5.75 5.80
CA THR A 56 1.26 6.93 5.34
C THR A 56 1.84 7.45 4.05
N LYS A 57 1.00 7.80 3.08
CA LYS A 57 1.43 8.39 1.81
C LYS A 57 2.21 9.68 2.02
N LEU A 58 3.31 9.81 1.30
CA LEU A 58 4.07 11.05 1.18
C LEU A 58 3.50 11.81 -0.02
N SER A 59 2.76 12.89 0.27
CA SER A 59 2.18 13.81 -0.72
C SER A 59 3.24 14.53 -1.55
#